data_AF-A0A965QJ27-F1
#
_entry.id   AF-A0A965QJ27-F1
#
_cell.length_a   1.000
_cell.length_b   1.000
_cell.length_c   1.000
_cell.angle_alpha   90.00
_cell.angle_beta   90.00
_cell.angle_gamma   90.00
#
_symmetry.space_group_name_H-M   'P 1'
#
loop_
_entity.id
_entity.type
_entity.pdbx_description
1 polymer ?
#
loop_
_entity_poly.entity_id
_entity_poly.type
_entity_poly.pdbx_seq_one_letter_code
_entity_poly.pdbx_strand_id
1 'polypeptide(L)'
;VESFAYDPDSNSLYAGGSFTKVGATDASRIVKLHTNGPSVGTPFAGFPTGSGFNSTVRAIAKDPAGNSVYVGGEFSMYDGNPHARLVKLNSNGLVDSLFATGNGFTLSSLGSASVNALLVNGSSLFVGGEFDGFKDEPVGRVVKLDSAGELDTAFDVGNGPNQPVLALALRGSDLFVGGHFTSYAGNSGAQRLARVSALNGELATDILYNINGTVRALAVDAIGGVYAGGSFTTVNGAITGPLARILSTNSLDSSFVAAGTGHLNANQAAGVYTLQPFATADTPPFNMLFTCGLFSAFKYLSSPSANLWQSP
;
A
#
# COMPACT_ATOMS: atom_id res chain seq x y z
N VAL A 1 1.22 0.82 -12.88
CA VAL A 1 0.17 0.91 -11.85
C VAL A 1 0.85 0.67 -10.52
N GLU A 2 0.63 1.54 -9.54
CA GLU A 2 1.30 1.48 -8.23
C GLU A 2 0.41 0.84 -7.16
N SER A 3 -0.91 1.00 -7.27
CA SER A 3 -1.84 0.53 -6.24
C SER A 3 -3.18 0.10 -6.81
N PHE A 4 -3.83 -0.81 -6.09
CA PHE A 4 -5.17 -1.32 -6.36
C PHE A 4 -6.00 -1.36 -5.07
N ALA A 5 -7.28 -1.05 -5.17
CA ALA A 5 -8.25 -1.28 -4.09
C ALA A 5 -9.52 -1.92 -4.65
N TYR A 6 -9.87 -3.09 -4.14
CA TYR A 6 -11.13 -3.75 -4.48
C TYR A 6 -12.26 -3.24 -3.60
N ASP A 7 -13.38 -2.93 -4.22
CA ASP A 7 -14.62 -2.56 -3.57
C ASP A 7 -15.65 -3.70 -3.79
N PRO A 8 -15.89 -4.53 -2.76
CA PRO A 8 -16.83 -5.64 -2.86
C PRO A 8 -18.29 -5.18 -2.99
N ASP A 9 -18.63 -4.01 -2.47
CA ASP A 9 -20.00 -3.50 -2.44
C ASP A 9 -20.46 -3.13 -3.85
N SER A 10 -19.55 -2.56 -4.65
CA SER A 10 -19.81 -2.17 -6.04
C SER A 10 -19.23 -3.13 -7.09
N ASN A 11 -18.61 -4.24 -6.67
CA ASN A 11 -17.83 -5.15 -7.54
C ASN A 11 -16.90 -4.38 -8.49
N SER A 12 -16.13 -3.44 -7.94
CA SER A 12 -15.24 -2.59 -8.72
C SER A 12 -13.82 -2.62 -8.20
N LEU A 13 -12.88 -2.28 -9.08
CA LEU A 13 -11.46 -2.18 -8.76
C LEU A 13 -11.01 -0.76 -9.05
N TYR A 14 -10.49 -0.07 -8.04
CA TYR A 14 -9.76 1.16 -8.24
C TYR A 14 -8.30 0.82 -8.53
N ALA A 15 -7.71 1.46 -9.54
CA ALA A 15 -6.30 1.36 -9.85
C ALA A 15 -5.69 2.76 -9.91
N GLY A 16 -4.50 2.94 -9.33
CA GLY A 16 -3.79 4.21 -9.27
C GLY A 16 -2.33 4.07 -9.71
N GLY A 17 -1.75 5.11 -10.29
CA GLY A 17 -0.34 5.10 -10.71
C GLY A 17 0.06 6.36 -11.46
N SER A 18 1.04 6.25 -12.37
CA SER A 18 1.49 7.37 -13.23
C SER A 18 0.84 7.37 -14.62
N PHE A 19 -0.13 6.49 -14.88
CA PHE A 19 -0.77 6.38 -16.20
C PHE A 19 -1.70 7.57 -16.48
N THR A 20 -1.86 7.90 -17.75
CA THR A 20 -2.78 8.95 -18.23
C THR A 20 -3.95 8.41 -19.05
N LYS A 21 -3.95 7.11 -19.36
CA LYS A 21 -4.98 6.43 -20.17
C LYS A 21 -5.19 4.99 -19.71
N VAL A 22 -6.39 4.47 -19.96
CA VAL A 22 -6.76 3.06 -19.84
C VAL A 22 -7.50 2.66 -21.11
N GLY A 23 -6.84 1.90 -21.99
CA GLY A 23 -7.32 1.71 -23.35
C GLY A 23 -7.42 3.05 -24.09
N ALA A 24 -8.59 3.33 -24.66
CA ALA A 24 -8.87 4.60 -25.34
C ALA A 24 -9.39 5.70 -24.39
N THR A 25 -9.65 5.39 -23.12
CA THR A 25 -10.22 6.33 -22.15
C THR A 25 -9.10 7.09 -21.45
N ASP A 26 -9.21 8.42 -21.39
CA ASP A 26 -8.34 9.23 -20.56
C ASP A 26 -8.55 8.90 -19.08
N ALA A 27 -7.45 8.74 -18.36
CA ALA A 27 -7.47 8.35 -16.95
C ALA A 27 -6.38 9.13 -16.23
N SER A 28 -6.77 10.12 -15.43
CA SER A 28 -5.84 11.03 -14.77
C SER A 28 -5.21 10.40 -13.53
N ARG A 29 -4.40 9.34 -13.73
CA ARG A 29 -3.64 8.60 -12.72
C ARG A 29 -4.47 7.76 -11.74
N ILE A 30 -5.78 7.72 -11.96
CA ILE A 30 -6.72 6.83 -11.28
C ILE A 30 -7.77 6.32 -12.28
N VAL A 31 -8.27 5.11 -12.07
CA VAL A 31 -9.42 4.56 -12.80
C VAL A 31 -10.24 3.68 -11.88
N LYS A 32 -11.55 3.59 -12.12
CA LYS A 32 -12.43 2.58 -11.54
C LYS A 32 -12.85 1.61 -12.63
N LEU A 33 -12.64 0.31 -12.43
CA LEU A 33 -12.85 -0.76 -13.41
C LEU A 33 -13.92 -1.75 -12.94
N HIS A 34 -14.74 -2.24 -13.87
CA HIS A 34 -15.66 -3.34 -13.59
C HIS A 34 -14.88 -4.64 -13.34
N THR A 35 -15.30 -5.43 -12.35
CA THR A 35 -14.66 -6.72 -12.01
C THR A 35 -15.51 -7.94 -12.35
N ASN A 36 -16.73 -7.74 -12.84
CA ASN A 36 -17.64 -8.82 -13.24
C ASN A 36 -18.51 -8.44 -14.45
N GLY A 37 -19.10 -9.45 -15.08
CA GLY A 37 -20.01 -9.28 -16.22
C GLY A 37 -19.31 -9.03 -17.58
N PRO A 38 -20.06 -8.60 -18.61
CA PRO A 38 -19.52 -8.40 -19.96
C PRO A 38 -18.56 -7.20 -20.06
N SER A 39 -18.54 -6.32 -19.06
CA SER A 39 -17.72 -5.11 -19.02
C SER A 39 -16.43 -5.26 -18.19
N VAL A 40 -16.05 -6.48 -17.78
CA VAL A 40 -14.84 -6.70 -16.97
C VAL A 40 -13.62 -5.99 -17.57
N GLY A 41 -12.91 -5.25 -16.73
CA GLY A 41 -11.70 -4.53 -17.12
C GLY A 41 -11.96 -3.21 -17.86
N THR A 42 -13.21 -2.85 -18.16
CA THR A 42 -13.53 -1.54 -18.74
C THR A 42 -13.71 -0.48 -17.64
N PRO A 43 -13.37 0.80 -17.93
CA PRO A 43 -13.65 1.91 -17.03
C PRO A 43 -15.15 2.13 -16.78
N PHE A 44 -15.49 2.53 -15.56
CA PHE A 44 -16.82 3.04 -15.22
C PHE A 44 -17.02 4.44 -15.84
N ALA A 45 -18.01 4.60 -16.73
CA ALA A 45 -18.27 5.87 -17.42
C ALA A 45 -18.60 7.05 -16.48
N GLY A 46 -19.19 6.76 -15.31
CA GLY A 46 -19.58 7.74 -14.30
C GLY A 46 -18.52 8.04 -13.24
N PHE A 47 -17.27 7.62 -13.44
CA PHE A 47 -16.14 7.99 -12.59
C PHE A 47 -15.31 9.07 -13.30
N PRO A 48 -15.79 10.32 -13.38
CA PRO A 48 -15.04 11.41 -14.01
C PRO A 48 -13.77 11.65 -13.22
N THR A 49 -12.62 11.54 -13.89
CA THR A 49 -11.35 11.96 -13.30
C THR A 49 -10.97 13.37 -13.70
N GLY A 50 -11.88 14.17 -14.29
CA GLY A 50 -11.67 15.57 -14.67
C GLY A 50 -10.26 15.86 -15.20
N SER A 51 -9.63 16.93 -14.70
CA SER A 51 -8.17 17.08 -14.81
C SER A 51 -7.40 16.15 -13.84
N GLY A 52 -8.08 15.71 -12.77
CA GLY A 52 -7.67 14.62 -11.88
C GLY A 52 -6.39 14.90 -11.13
N PHE A 53 -5.62 13.85 -10.83
CA PHE A 53 -4.37 14.01 -10.10
C PHE A 53 -3.27 14.56 -11.00
N ASN A 54 -2.56 15.59 -10.52
CA ASN A 54 -1.43 16.17 -11.26
C ASN A 54 -0.11 15.39 -11.15
N SER A 55 0.00 14.45 -10.20
CA SER A 55 1.16 13.58 -10.02
C SER A 55 0.75 12.17 -9.59
N THR A 56 1.71 11.27 -9.50
CA THR A 56 1.53 9.84 -9.28
C THR A 56 0.64 9.54 -8.06
N VAL A 57 -0.35 8.68 -8.27
CA VAL A 57 -1.08 8.03 -7.17
C VAL A 57 -0.27 6.80 -6.75
N ARG A 58 0.14 6.74 -5.48
CA ARG A 58 0.99 5.67 -4.95
C ARG A 58 0.24 4.66 -4.10
N ALA A 59 -0.86 5.08 -3.46
CA ALA A 59 -1.67 4.23 -2.59
C ALA A 59 -3.16 4.49 -2.76
N ILE A 60 -3.97 3.44 -2.74
CA ILE A 60 -5.42 3.52 -2.64
C ILE A 60 -5.87 2.55 -1.55
N ALA A 61 -6.74 2.99 -0.65
CA ALA A 61 -7.36 2.14 0.35
C ALA A 61 -8.88 2.33 0.35
N LYS A 62 -9.64 1.21 0.34
CA LYS A 62 -11.10 1.23 0.45
C LYS A 62 -11.50 1.64 1.86
N ASP A 63 -12.42 2.60 1.94
CA ASP A 63 -13.13 2.90 3.18
C ASP A 63 -14.17 1.78 3.44
N PRO A 64 -14.09 1.02 4.54
CA PRO A 64 -15.05 -0.03 4.85
C PRO A 64 -16.43 0.52 5.23
N ALA A 65 -16.54 1.79 5.63
CA ALA A 65 -17.81 2.38 6.07
C ALA A 65 -18.73 2.80 4.92
N GLY A 66 -18.24 2.82 3.67
CA GLY A 66 -19.07 3.23 2.53
C GLY A 66 -18.39 3.08 1.18
N ASN A 67 -19.05 3.58 0.14
CA ASN A 67 -18.58 3.51 -1.25
C ASN A 67 -17.55 4.61 -1.55
N SER A 68 -16.46 4.68 -0.79
CA SER A 68 -15.38 5.67 -0.92
C SER A 68 -13.99 5.04 -0.81
N VAL A 69 -12.98 5.76 -1.29
CA VAL A 69 -11.57 5.37 -1.22
C VAL A 69 -10.72 6.53 -0.73
N TYR A 70 -9.73 6.22 0.09
CA TYR A 70 -8.60 7.11 0.38
C TYR A 70 -7.55 6.95 -0.71
N VAL A 71 -7.04 8.06 -1.22
CA VAL A 71 -6.06 8.09 -2.30
C VAL A 71 -4.84 8.90 -1.85
N GLY A 72 -3.69 8.23 -1.80
CA GLY A 72 -2.40 8.77 -1.40
C GLY A 72 -1.41 8.81 -2.56
N GLY A 73 -0.53 9.81 -2.59
CA GLY A 73 0.49 9.89 -3.63
C GLY A 73 1.40 11.11 -3.55
N GLU A 74 1.89 11.55 -4.69
CA GLU A 74 2.78 12.72 -4.86
C GLU A 74 2.03 13.96 -5.35
N PHE A 75 0.71 13.87 -5.53
CA PHE A 75 -0.10 14.93 -6.12
C PHE A 75 -0.26 16.11 -5.16
N SER A 76 -0.29 17.32 -5.71
CA SER A 76 -0.66 18.55 -4.99
C SER A 76 -2.02 19.09 -5.41
N MET A 77 -2.60 18.53 -6.47
CA MET A 77 -3.89 18.93 -7.00
C MET A 77 -4.72 17.71 -7.36
N TYR A 78 -6.02 17.82 -7.14
CA TYR A 78 -7.03 16.95 -7.70
C TYR A 78 -8.13 17.80 -8.32
N ASP A 79 -8.40 17.56 -9.60
CA ASP A 79 -9.39 18.29 -10.39
C ASP A 79 -9.27 19.83 -10.30
N GLY A 80 -8.03 20.32 -10.46
CA GLY A 80 -7.70 21.75 -10.39
C GLY A 80 -7.70 22.37 -9.00
N ASN A 81 -8.08 21.61 -7.96
CA ASN A 81 -8.15 22.09 -6.58
C ASN A 81 -6.96 21.58 -5.75
N PRO A 82 -6.42 22.39 -4.82
CA PRO A 82 -5.33 21.95 -3.94
C PRO A 82 -5.74 20.77 -3.05
N HIS A 83 -5.04 19.66 -3.21
CA HIS A 83 -5.13 18.48 -2.34
C HIS A 83 -3.74 17.90 -2.19
N ALA A 84 -3.10 18.14 -1.05
CA ALA A 84 -1.72 17.75 -0.83
C ALA A 84 -1.63 16.30 -0.34
N ARG A 85 -1.27 15.40 -1.26
CA ARG A 85 -0.81 14.01 -1.05
C ARG A 85 -1.84 13.02 -0.53
N LEU A 86 -2.96 13.46 0.05
CA LEU A 86 -4.05 12.60 0.52
C LEU A 86 -5.41 13.25 0.20
N VAL A 87 -6.33 12.47 -0.34
CA VAL A 87 -7.72 12.86 -0.57
C VAL A 87 -8.63 11.65 -0.38
N LYS A 88 -9.88 11.88 0.01
CA LYS A 88 -10.92 10.85 0.03
C LYS A 88 -11.89 11.11 -1.12
N LEU A 89 -12.12 10.10 -1.95
CA LEU A 89 -13.04 10.16 -3.10
C LEU A 89 -14.22 9.23 -2.87
N ASN A 90 -15.42 9.66 -3.26
CA ASN A 90 -16.58 8.78 -3.31
C ASN A 90 -16.58 7.91 -4.59
N SER A 91 -17.58 7.05 -4.70
CA SER A 91 -17.74 6.11 -5.83
C SER A 91 -17.95 6.74 -7.20
N ASN A 92 -18.22 8.05 -7.25
CA ASN A 92 -18.32 8.86 -8.46
C ASN A 92 -17.09 9.75 -8.68
N GLY A 93 -16.00 9.54 -7.92
CA GLY A 93 -14.76 10.30 -8.07
C GLY A 93 -14.81 11.72 -7.52
N LEU A 94 -15.87 12.10 -6.80
CA LEU A 94 -15.94 13.43 -6.17
C LEU A 94 -15.25 13.40 -4.80
N VAL A 95 -14.61 14.52 -4.45
CA VAL A 95 -13.97 14.70 -3.13
C VAL A 95 -15.02 14.66 -2.02
N ASP A 96 -14.74 13.87 -0.99
CA ASP A 96 -15.49 13.89 0.28
C ASP A 96 -14.97 15.04 1.15
N SER A 97 -15.73 16.14 1.21
CA SER A 97 -15.33 17.34 1.96
C SER A 97 -15.37 17.17 3.48
N LEU A 98 -15.97 16.09 4.00
CA LEU A 98 -15.97 15.79 5.44
C LEU A 98 -14.63 15.22 5.90
N PHE A 99 -13.81 14.71 4.97
CA PHE A 99 -12.44 14.30 5.23
C PHE A 99 -11.49 15.47 4.89
N ALA A 100 -11.26 16.33 5.87
CA ALA A 100 -10.56 17.60 5.68
C ALA A 100 -9.10 17.51 6.12
N THR A 101 -8.18 17.36 5.16
CA THR A 101 -6.73 17.28 5.43
C THR A 101 -6.04 18.64 5.50
N GLY A 102 -6.74 19.76 5.28
CA GLY A 102 -6.15 21.11 5.27
C GLY A 102 -4.98 21.23 4.27
N ASN A 103 -3.85 21.76 4.73
CA ASN A 103 -2.60 21.85 3.95
C ASN A 103 -1.97 20.47 3.64
N GLY A 104 -2.53 19.39 4.18
CA GLY A 104 -2.13 18.01 3.92
C GLY A 104 -0.73 17.69 4.42
N PHE A 105 -0.06 16.76 3.73
CA PHE A 105 1.30 16.32 4.09
C PHE A 105 2.37 17.15 3.38
N THR A 106 3.38 17.55 4.14
CA THR A 106 4.50 18.38 3.68
C THR A 106 5.85 17.73 3.99
N LEU A 107 6.89 18.25 3.34
CA LEU A 107 8.28 17.85 3.57
C LEU A 107 9.12 19.12 3.61
N SER A 108 9.77 19.39 4.75
CA SER A 108 10.54 20.61 5.00
C SER A 108 11.90 20.62 4.30
N SER A 109 12.47 19.44 4.05
CA SER A 109 13.74 19.28 3.32
C SER A 109 13.56 19.44 1.81
N LEU A 110 14.66 19.70 1.09
CA LEU A 110 14.70 19.66 -0.38
C LEU A 110 14.23 18.29 -0.88
N GLY A 111 13.02 18.23 -1.43
CA GLY A 111 12.38 16.99 -1.87
C GLY A 111 10.90 17.20 -2.16
N SER A 112 10.19 16.10 -2.43
CA SER A 112 8.74 16.10 -2.60
C SER A 112 8.12 15.18 -1.57
N ALA A 113 7.19 15.71 -0.78
CA ALA A 113 6.39 14.88 0.12
C ALA A 113 5.67 13.78 -0.68
N SER A 114 5.41 12.64 -0.07
CA SER A 114 4.62 11.56 -0.68
C SER A 114 3.90 10.74 0.38
N VAL A 115 2.67 10.32 0.07
CA VAL A 115 1.98 9.25 0.81
C VAL A 115 2.13 7.97 0.00
N ASN A 116 2.85 7.01 0.55
CA ASN A 116 3.23 5.77 -0.14
C ASN A 116 2.41 4.56 0.30
N ALA A 117 1.88 4.58 1.52
CA ALA A 117 1.11 3.49 2.10
C ALA A 117 -0.10 4.04 2.86
N LEU A 118 -1.23 3.36 2.68
CA LEU A 118 -2.48 3.61 3.38
C LEU A 118 -3.00 2.30 3.95
N LEU A 119 -3.40 2.29 5.22
CA LEU A 119 -4.03 1.14 5.85
C LEU A 119 -5.21 1.59 6.70
N VAL A 120 -6.40 1.07 6.41
CA VAL A 120 -7.62 1.39 7.16
C VAL A 120 -7.89 0.32 8.22
N ASN A 121 -8.25 0.76 9.42
CA ASN A 121 -8.68 -0.08 10.53
C ASN A 121 -9.88 0.56 11.24
N GLY A 122 -11.09 0.05 10.97
CA GLY A 122 -12.31 0.69 11.45
C GLY A 122 -12.42 2.12 10.93
N SER A 123 -12.53 3.09 11.84
CA SER A 123 -12.56 4.52 11.53
C SER A 123 -11.17 5.18 11.44
N SER A 124 -10.10 4.44 11.72
CA SER A 124 -8.73 4.95 11.68
C SER A 124 -8.06 4.67 10.35
N LEU A 125 -7.25 5.63 9.90
CA LEU A 125 -6.39 5.51 8.73
C LEU A 125 -4.93 5.67 9.14
N PHE A 126 -4.13 4.63 9.03
CA PHE A 126 -2.68 4.73 9.12
C PHE A 126 -2.11 5.19 7.79
N VAL A 127 -1.25 6.20 7.84
CA VAL A 127 -0.63 6.82 6.68
C VAL A 127 0.89 6.72 6.81
N GLY A 128 1.55 6.15 5.81
CA GLY A 128 3.01 6.01 5.75
C GLY A 128 3.55 6.64 4.48
N GLY A 129 4.71 7.30 4.55
CA GLY A 129 5.26 7.97 3.38
C GLY A 129 6.61 8.64 3.57
N GLU A 130 6.86 9.64 2.74
CA GLU A 130 7.97 10.59 2.86
C GLU A 130 7.37 11.96 3.17
N PHE A 131 7.30 12.31 4.45
CA PHE A 131 6.81 13.59 4.93
C PHE A 131 7.38 13.84 6.34
N ASP A 132 7.37 15.10 6.76
CA ASP A 132 7.75 15.51 8.11
C ASP A 132 6.76 16.53 8.72
N GLY A 133 5.66 16.83 8.01
CA GLY A 133 4.59 17.69 8.49
C GLY A 133 3.21 17.26 8.01
N PHE A 134 2.20 17.55 8.83
CA PHE A 134 0.78 17.38 8.51
C PHE A 134 -0.02 18.55 9.11
N LYS A 135 -0.78 19.29 8.28
CA LYS A 135 -1.49 20.52 8.70
C LYS A 135 -0.58 21.50 9.45
N ASP A 136 0.63 21.68 8.94
CA ASP A 136 1.68 22.55 9.51
C ASP A 136 2.25 22.09 10.87
N GLU A 137 1.82 20.94 11.40
CA GLU A 137 2.39 20.32 12.59
C GLU A 137 3.49 19.31 12.24
N PRO A 138 4.64 19.30 12.94
CA PRO A 138 5.67 18.31 12.74
C PRO A 138 5.19 16.90 13.10
N VAL A 139 5.39 15.94 12.19
CA VAL A 139 5.03 14.53 12.42
C VAL A 139 6.10 13.60 11.88
N GLY A 140 6.16 12.37 12.42
CA GLY A 140 6.97 11.30 11.84
C GLY A 140 6.37 10.78 10.53
N ARG A 141 7.16 10.02 9.76
CA ARG A 141 6.77 9.40 8.47
C ARG A 141 5.69 8.30 8.55
N VAL A 142 5.08 8.14 9.73
CA VAL A 142 3.91 7.30 10.00
C VAL A 142 3.00 8.07 10.94
N VAL A 143 1.75 8.24 10.56
CA VAL A 143 0.71 8.85 11.40
C VAL A 143 -0.55 8.01 11.38
N LYS A 144 -1.46 8.31 12.30
CA LYS A 144 -2.81 7.77 12.34
C LYS A 144 -3.79 8.94 12.27
N LEU A 145 -4.74 8.86 11.35
CA LEU A 145 -5.81 9.83 11.18
C LEU A 145 -7.15 9.21 11.56
N ASP A 146 -8.10 10.03 11.98
CA ASP A 146 -9.49 9.62 12.17
C ASP A 146 -10.31 9.72 10.87
N SER A 147 -11.62 9.46 10.97
CA SER A 147 -12.54 9.51 9.82
C SER A 147 -12.80 10.91 9.27
N ALA A 148 -12.46 11.96 10.02
CA ALA A 148 -12.55 13.36 9.60
C ALA A 148 -11.23 13.88 8.99
N GLY A 149 -10.15 13.10 9.07
CA GLY A 149 -8.83 13.50 8.59
C GLY A 149 -8.05 14.32 9.61
N GLU A 150 -8.37 14.19 10.90
CA GLU A 150 -7.60 14.77 11.99
C GLU A 150 -6.55 13.79 12.53
N LEU A 151 -5.45 14.33 13.05
CA LEU A 151 -4.36 13.55 13.64
C LEU A 151 -4.79 12.93 14.97
N ASP A 152 -4.61 11.62 15.13
CA ASP A 152 -4.72 10.94 16.41
C ASP A 152 -3.40 11.13 17.18
N THR A 153 -3.35 12.14 18.05
CA THR A 153 -2.16 12.49 18.83
C THR A 153 -1.80 11.46 19.90
N ALA A 154 -2.68 10.48 20.19
CA ALA A 154 -2.33 9.37 21.07
C ALA A 154 -1.43 8.33 20.36
N PHE A 155 -1.38 8.36 19.02
CA PHE A 155 -0.44 7.57 18.23
C PHE A 155 0.82 8.40 17.96
N ASP A 156 1.82 8.25 18.83
CA ASP A 156 3.09 8.97 18.74
C ASP A 156 4.25 7.99 18.50
N VAL A 157 4.87 8.09 17.33
CA VAL A 157 6.04 7.28 16.95
C VAL A 157 7.36 7.89 17.41
N GLY A 158 7.33 9.03 18.12
CA GLY A 158 8.47 9.85 18.46
C GLY A 158 9.23 10.28 17.20
N ASN A 159 10.53 9.98 17.16
CA ASN A 159 11.34 10.22 15.95
C ASN A 159 10.96 9.32 14.76
N GLY A 160 10.17 8.25 14.99
CA GLY A 160 9.68 7.34 13.97
C GLY A 160 10.77 6.80 13.03
N PRO A 161 10.41 6.40 11.80
CA PRO A 161 11.39 6.00 10.80
C PRO A 161 12.11 7.21 10.19
N ASN A 162 13.43 7.10 10.06
CA ASN A 162 14.30 8.18 9.57
C ASN A 162 14.35 8.32 8.03
N GLN A 163 13.64 7.47 7.28
CA GLN A 163 13.56 7.45 5.81
C GLN A 163 12.15 7.00 5.40
N PRO A 164 11.80 7.09 4.10
CA PRO A 164 10.45 6.80 3.63
C PRO A 164 9.91 5.43 4.06
N VAL A 165 8.64 5.47 4.49
CA VAL A 165 7.81 4.28 4.68
C VAL A 165 7.13 3.97 3.36
N LEU A 166 7.13 2.70 2.97
CA LEU A 166 6.59 2.21 1.71
C LEU A 166 5.44 1.22 1.89
N ALA A 167 5.36 0.57 3.05
CA ALA A 167 4.37 -0.45 3.32
C ALA A 167 3.89 -0.41 4.77
N LEU A 168 2.61 -0.71 4.95
CA LEU A 168 1.96 -0.88 6.25
C LEU A 168 1.15 -2.17 6.24
N ALA A 169 1.17 -2.90 7.35
CA ALA A 169 0.32 -4.07 7.54
C ALA A 169 -0.10 -4.17 9.01
N LEU A 170 -1.36 -4.52 9.28
CA LEU A 170 -1.89 -4.60 10.63
C LEU A 170 -2.25 -6.04 10.96
N ARG A 171 -1.72 -6.54 12.07
CA ARG A 171 -2.06 -7.85 12.63
C ARG A 171 -2.50 -7.69 14.08
N GLY A 172 -3.80 -7.75 14.32
CA GLY A 172 -4.35 -7.47 15.65
C GLY A 172 -4.00 -6.04 16.05
N SER A 173 -3.28 -5.87 17.17
CA SER A 173 -2.78 -4.57 17.64
C SER A 173 -1.38 -4.21 17.12
N ASP A 174 -0.74 -5.08 16.33
CA ASP A 174 0.61 -4.84 15.81
C ASP A 174 0.55 -4.19 14.43
N LEU A 175 1.05 -2.96 14.30
CA LEU A 175 1.31 -2.32 13.02
C LEU A 175 2.75 -2.61 12.58
N PHE A 176 2.89 -3.29 11.46
CA PHE A 176 4.17 -3.50 10.79
C PHE A 176 4.42 -2.36 9.79
N VAL A 177 5.60 -1.77 9.89
CA VAL A 177 6.04 -0.63 9.09
C VAL A 177 7.26 -1.04 8.27
N GLY A 178 7.12 -1.03 6.94
CA GLY A 178 8.16 -1.42 5.99
C GLY A 178 8.67 -0.23 5.18
N GLY A 179 9.97 -0.14 4.93
CA GLY A 179 10.52 0.93 4.09
C GLY A 179 12.04 0.96 3.94
N HIS A 180 12.57 2.17 3.69
CA HIS A 180 13.99 2.46 3.45
C HIS A 180 14.76 2.89 4.72
N PHE A 181 14.14 2.87 5.90
CA PHE A 181 14.71 3.41 7.14
C PHE A 181 15.81 2.56 7.74
N THR A 182 16.86 3.22 8.20
CA THR A 182 18.03 2.63 8.88
C THR A 182 17.94 2.71 10.39
N SER A 183 16.90 3.39 10.90
CA SER A 183 16.52 3.35 12.30
C SER A 183 15.04 3.69 12.46
N TYR A 184 14.46 3.22 13.56
CA TYR A 184 13.11 3.57 14.00
C TYR A 184 13.18 4.08 15.45
N ALA A 185 12.62 5.25 15.72
CA ALA A 185 12.65 5.91 17.03
C ALA A 185 14.07 5.99 17.63
N GLY A 186 15.09 6.19 16.78
CA GLY A 186 16.51 6.22 17.17
C GLY A 186 17.16 4.84 17.37
N ASN A 187 16.40 3.75 17.33
CA ASN A 187 16.92 2.38 17.43
C ASN A 187 17.43 1.90 16.06
N SER A 188 18.74 1.71 15.93
CA SER A 188 19.39 1.21 14.72
C SER A 188 19.25 -0.30 14.51
N GLY A 189 18.71 -1.06 15.46
CA GLY A 189 18.33 -2.46 15.25
C GLY A 189 16.98 -2.62 14.54
N ALA A 190 16.10 -1.62 14.64
CA ALA A 190 14.82 -1.57 13.96
C ALA A 190 14.98 -0.90 12.57
N GLN A 191 15.53 -1.66 11.61
CA GLN A 191 15.79 -1.17 10.25
C GLN A 191 14.91 -1.89 9.24
N ARG A 192 14.42 -1.16 8.23
CA ARG A 192 13.62 -1.64 7.08
C ARG A 192 12.25 -2.24 7.42
N LEU A 193 12.12 -2.90 8.58
CA LEU A 193 10.88 -3.40 9.15
C LEU A 193 10.84 -3.11 10.65
N ALA A 194 9.80 -2.43 11.10
CA ALA A 194 9.52 -2.17 12.50
C ALA A 194 8.13 -2.71 12.83
N ARG A 195 7.94 -3.16 14.06
CA ARG A 195 6.63 -3.50 14.60
C ARG A 195 6.32 -2.53 15.73
N VAL A 196 5.22 -1.82 15.60
CA VAL A 196 4.77 -0.85 16.58
C VAL A 196 3.35 -1.15 17.03
N SER A 197 3.00 -0.68 18.21
CA SER A 197 1.62 -0.74 18.69
C SER A 197 0.74 0.16 17.82
N ALA A 198 -0.32 -0.40 17.24
CA ALA A 198 -1.32 0.32 16.46
C ALA A 198 -2.16 1.28 17.32
N LEU A 199 -2.11 1.11 18.65
CA LEU A 199 -2.81 1.98 19.59
C LEU A 199 -2.07 3.30 19.79
N ASN A 200 -0.76 3.24 20.08
CA ASN A 200 0.01 4.38 20.58
C ASN A 200 1.35 4.65 19.85
N GLY A 201 1.74 3.83 18.86
CA GLY A 201 2.96 4.06 18.07
C GLY A 201 4.25 3.54 18.70
N GLU A 202 4.19 2.94 19.89
CA GLU A 202 5.37 2.44 20.60
C GLU A 202 6.04 1.28 19.86
N LEU A 203 7.37 1.35 19.72
CA LEU A 203 8.18 0.29 19.11
C LEU A 203 8.24 -0.95 20.00
N ALA A 204 7.94 -2.11 19.43
CA ALA A 204 8.08 -3.39 20.12
C ALA A 204 9.55 -3.64 20.52
N THR A 205 9.75 -4.14 21.74
CA THR A 205 11.08 -4.31 22.35
C THR A 205 11.62 -5.74 22.31
N ASP A 206 10.91 -6.66 21.65
CA ASP A 206 11.23 -8.08 21.60
C ASP A 206 12.05 -8.47 20.35
N ILE A 207 11.41 -8.96 19.28
CA ILE A 207 12.07 -9.47 18.08
C ILE A 207 12.19 -8.33 17.06
N LEU A 208 13.44 -8.02 16.72
CA LEU A 208 13.78 -7.16 15.59
C LEU A 208 14.23 -8.02 14.40
N TYR A 209 13.93 -7.55 13.20
CA TYR A 209 14.27 -8.23 11.95
C TYR A 209 15.39 -7.46 11.25
N ASN A 210 16.60 -8.01 11.25
CA ASN A 210 17.71 -7.43 10.49
C ASN A 210 17.54 -7.78 9.01
N ILE A 211 16.87 -6.91 8.27
CA ILE A 211 16.63 -7.04 6.83
C ILE A 211 17.65 -6.16 6.08
N ASN A 212 18.43 -6.76 5.18
CA ASN A 212 19.55 -6.07 4.52
C ASN A 212 19.14 -5.16 3.34
N GLY A 213 17.85 -5.04 3.05
CA GLY A 213 17.34 -4.29 1.91
C GLY A 213 15.95 -3.74 2.18
N THR A 214 15.45 -2.94 1.25
CA THR A 214 14.15 -2.26 1.39
C THR A 214 13.00 -3.24 1.45
N VAL A 215 12.12 -3.05 2.43
CA VAL A 215 10.79 -3.68 2.44
C VAL A 215 9.83 -2.76 1.70
N ARG A 216 9.28 -3.25 0.58
CA ARG A 216 8.40 -2.47 -0.31
C ARG A 216 6.93 -2.86 -0.16
N ALA A 217 6.65 -4.02 0.40
CA ALA A 217 5.30 -4.54 0.56
C ALA A 217 5.21 -5.37 1.84
N LEU A 218 4.06 -5.29 2.50
CA LEU A 218 3.72 -6.06 3.68
C LEU A 218 2.30 -6.59 3.56
N ALA A 219 2.08 -7.77 4.13
CA ALA A 219 0.80 -8.45 4.07
C ALA A 219 0.57 -9.33 5.30
N VAL A 220 -0.69 -9.54 5.69
CA VAL A 220 -1.04 -10.41 6.81
C VAL A 220 -2.00 -11.50 6.35
N ASP A 221 -1.69 -12.77 6.64
CA ASP A 221 -2.60 -13.89 6.40
C ASP A 221 -3.66 -14.05 7.49
N ALA A 222 -4.67 -14.89 7.21
CA ALA A 222 -5.78 -15.14 8.13
C ALA A 222 -5.34 -15.85 9.44
N ILE A 223 -4.14 -16.43 9.49
CA ILE A 223 -3.59 -17.10 10.68
C ILE A 223 -2.54 -16.24 11.39
N GLY A 224 -2.36 -14.98 10.98
CA GLY A 224 -1.45 -14.02 11.61
C GLY A 224 0.00 -14.10 11.14
N GLY A 225 0.30 -14.80 10.06
CA GLY A 225 1.59 -14.69 9.38
C GLY A 225 1.71 -13.35 8.66
N VAL A 226 2.88 -12.69 8.75
CA VAL A 226 3.19 -11.45 8.06
C VAL A 226 4.22 -11.71 6.97
N TYR A 227 3.93 -11.33 5.74
CA TYR A 227 4.84 -11.47 4.61
C TYR A 227 5.49 -10.13 4.30
N ALA A 228 6.81 -10.12 4.18
CA ALA A 228 7.58 -8.98 3.76
C ALA A 228 8.16 -9.24 2.36
N GLY A 229 7.88 -8.35 1.42
CA GLY A 229 8.42 -8.38 0.06
C GLY A 229 9.25 -7.14 -0.24
N GLY A 230 10.34 -7.29 -1.00
CA GLY A 230 11.17 -6.15 -1.36
C GLY A 230 12.46 -6.49 -2.09
N SER A 231 13.49 -5.66 -1.89
CA SER A 231 14.80 -5.79 -2.55
C SER A 231 15.88 -6.35 -1.62
N PHE A 232 15.48 -7.01 -0.53
CA PHE A 232 16.40 -7.66 0.40
C PHE A 232 16.75 -9.08 -0.08
N THR A 233 17.86 -9.61 0.43
CA THR A 233 18.31 -10.97 0.15
C THR A 233 18.44 -11.81 1.41
N THR A 234 18.51 -11.17 2.58
CA THR A 234 18.66 -11.84 3.87
C THR A 234 17.79 -11.22 4.95
N VAL A 235 17.32 -12.06 5.87
CA VAL A 235 16.70 -11.65 7.14
C VAL A 235 17.42 -12.37 8.28
N ASN A 236 17.91 -11.61 9.27
CA ASN A 236 18.69 -12.13 10.41
C ASN A 236 19.90 -12.99 9.98
N GLY A 237 20.53 -12.62 8.85
CA GLY A 237 21.68 -13.34 8.26
C GLY A 237 21.32 -14.60 7.47
N ALA A 238 20.08 -15.08 7.55
CA ALA A 238 19.61 -16.20 6.74
C ALA A 238 19.24 -15.73 5.32
N ILE A 239 19.62 -16.51 4.30
CA ILE A 239 19.24 -16.25 2.90
C ILE A 239 17.77 -16.59 2.73
N THR A 240 16.94 -15.58 2.45
CA THR A 240 15.50 -15.73 2.21
C THR A 240 15.09 -15.37 0.78
N GLY A 241 15.93 -14.59 0.08
CA GLY A 241 15.54 -13.95 -1.18
C GLY A 241 14.62 -12.74 -0.93
N PRO A 242 13.94 -12.21 -1.97
CA PRO A 242 13.16 -10.96 -1.91
C PRO A 242 11.82 -11.08 -1.17
N LEU A 243 11.57 -12.22 -0.52
CA LEU A 243 10.34 -12.52 0.20
C LEU A 243 10.67 -13.28 1.48
N ALA A 244 10.08 -12.87 2.59
CA ALA A 244 10.19 -13.54 3.88
C ALA A 244 8.82 -13.61 4.56
N ARG A 245 8.64 -14.60 5.43
CA ARG A 245 7.45 -14.74 6.26
C ARG A 245 7.83 -14.70 7.73
N ILE A 246 7.06 -13.94 8.49
CA ILE A 246 7.09 -13.82 9.94
C ILE A 246 5.86 -14.57 10.46
N LEU A 247 6.05 -15.48 11.40
CA LEU A 247 4.96 -16.24 11.99
C LEU A 247 4.09 -15.36 12.90
N SER A 248 2.92 -15.87 13.26
CA SER A 248 2.05 -15.24 14.29
C SER A 248 2.74 -15.08 15.63
N THR A 249 3.78 -15.89 15.89
CA THR A 249 4.68 -15.81 17.06
C THR A 249 5.78 -14.75 16.95
N ASN A 250 5.83 -13.95 15.87
CA ASN A 250 6.90 -13.00 15.53
C ASN A 250 8.26 -13.61 15.18
N SER A 251 8.43 -14.93 15.22
CA SER A 251 9.65 -15.54 14.74
C SER A 251 9.67 -15.58 13.21
N LEU A 252 10.86 -15.44 12.61
CA LEU A 252 11.06 -15.69 11.19
C LEU A 252 10.70 -17.16 10.87
N ASP A 253 9.91 -17.39 9.83
CA ASP A 253 9.58 -18.72 9.33
C ASP A 253 10.77 -19.28 8.53
N SER A 254 11.66 -20.03 9.18
CA SER A 254 12.82 -20.65 8.51
C SER A 254 12.43 -21.79 7.56
N SER A 255 11.20 -22.29 7.64
CA SER A 255 10.67 -23.29 6.73
C SER A 255 10.04 -22.69 5.47
N PHE A 256 9.85 -21.36 5.45
CA PHE A 256 9.28 -20.67 4.31
C PHE A 256 10.27 -20.67 3.14
N VAL A 257 9.92 -21.39 2.09
CA VAL A 257 10.64 -21.37 0.81
C VAL A 257 9.83 -20.56 -0.19
N ALA A 258 10.39 -19.46 -0.66
CA ALA A 258 9.82 -18.68 -1.75
C ALA A 258 10.00 -19.46 -3.08
N ALA A 259 9.11 -20.41 -3.37
CA ALA A 259 9.16 -21.18 -4.61
C ALA A 259 8.44 -20.45 -5.75
N GLY A 260 9.23 -19.79 -6.62
CA GLY A 260 8.99 -19.62 -8.06
C GLY A 260 7.94 -18.62 -8.55
N THR A 261 8.24 -18.06 -9.73
CA THR A 261 7.31 -17.37 -10.63
C THR A 261 6.11 -18.26 -10.95
N GLY A 262 4.94 -17.95 -10.37
CA GLY A 262 3.63 -18.50 -10.72
C GLY A 262 3.54 -20.01 -11.03
N HIS A 263 3.13 -20.82 -10.05
CA HIS A 263 2.38 -22.06 -10.32
C HIS A 263 1.51 -22.48 -9.14
N LEU A 264 0.25 -22.82 -9.42
CA LEU A 264 -0.70 -23.41 -8.49
C LEU A 264 -0.33 -24.88 -8.25
N ASN A 265 -0.03 -25.27 -7.00
CA ASN A 265 -0.16 -26.67 -6.60
C ASN A 265 -1.61 -26.91 -6.17
N ALA A 266 -2.31 -27.73 -6.95
CA ALA A 266 -3.75 -27.97 -6.85
C ALA A 266 -4.25 -28.57 -5.51
N ASN A 267 -3.38 -28.80 -4.52
CA ASN A 267 -3.72 -29.51 -3.28
C ASN A 267 -3.30 -28.82 -1.97
N GLN A 268 -2.89 -27.55 -1.97
CA GLN A 268 -2.71 -26.78 -0.72
C GLN A 268 -3.25 -25.35 -0.85
N ALA A 269 -4.26 -25.04 -0.04
CA ALA A 269 -4.93 -23.76 0.01
C ALA A 269 -4.12 -22.75 0.84
N ALA A 270 -3.09 -22.13 0.23
CA ALA A 270 -2.55 -20.80 0.54
C ALA A 270 -1.19 -20.63 -0.16
N GLY A 271 -1.12 -19.80 -1.21
CA GLY A 271 0.13 -19.42 -1.88
C GLY A 271 0.34 -17.93 -1.80
N VAL A 272 1.61 -17.49 -1.65
CA VAL A 272 2.00 -16.10 -1.82
C VAL A 272 2.51 -15.91 -3.24
N TYR A 273 1.88 -15.00 -3.98
CA TYR A 273 2.21 -14.74 -5.37
C TYR A 273 3.21 -13.58 -5.46
N THR A 274 4.34 -13.83 -6.11
CA THR A 274 5.18 -12.77 -6.67
C THR A 274 4.87 -12.68 -8.16
N LEU A 275 4.50 -11.49 -8.64
CA LEU A 275 4.53 -11.23 -10.08
C LEU A 275 5.90 -10.65 -10.40
N GLN A 276 6.62 -11.31 -11.30
CA GLN A 276 7.67 -10.63 -12.05
C GLN A 276 6.98 -9.64 -13.00
N PRO A 277 7.28 -8.34 -12.94
CA PRO A 277 6.84 -7.42 -13.97
C PRO A 277 7.53 -7.79 -15.29
N PHE A 278 6.87 -7.47 -16.40
CA PHE A 278 7.49 -7.51 -17.72
C PHE A 278 8.77 -6.67 -17.69
N ALA A 279 9.92 -7.29 -17.95
CA ALA A 279 11.16 -6.56 -18.17
C ALA A 279 11.06 -5.85 -19.52
N THR A 280 11.21 -4.52 -19.55
CA THR A 280 11.68 -3.82 -20.74
C THR A 280 13.19 -3.70 -20.66
N ALA A 281 13.86 -3.63 -21.81
CA ALA A 281 15.33 -3.70 -21.92
C ALA A 281 16.10 -2.68 -21.05
N ASP A 282 15.44 -1.64 -20.54
CA ASP A 282 16.07 -0.51 -19.84
C ASP A 282 15.75 -0.42 -18.33
N THR A 283 15.00 -1.37 -17.73
CA THR A 283 14.76 -1.38 -16.27
C THR A 283 14.90 -2.77 -15.64
N PRO A 284 15.62 -2.92 -14.51
CA PRO A 284 15.73 -4.20 -13.81
C PRO A 284 14.35 -4.63 -13.26
N PRO A 285 14.06 -5.94 -13.19
CA PRO A 285 12.76 -6.44 -12.73
C PRO A 285 12.51 -6.09 -11.26
N PHE A 286 11.38 -5.44 -10.97
CA PHE A 286 10.91 -5.19 -9.61
C PHE A 286 9.94 -6.30 -9.17
N ASN A 287 10.34 -7.23 -8.30
CA ASN A 287 9.38 -8.20 -7.78
C ASN A 287 8.28 -7.48 -6.97
N MET A 288 7.04 -7.48 -7.48
CA MET A 288 5.87 -6.96 -6.76
C MET A 288 5.23 -8.11 -5.98
N LEU A 289 5.12 -7.93 -4.67
CA LEU A 289 4.28 -8.76 -3.81
C LEU A 289 2.85 -8.24 -3.94
N PHE A 290 1.96 -9.04 -4.52
CA PHE A 290 0.52 -8.78 -4.46
C PHE A 290 -0.05 -9.55 -3.29
N THR A 291 -0.57 -8.84 -2.31
CA THR A 291 -1.45 -9.44 -1.30
C THR A 291 -2.74 -8.65 -1.27
N CYS A 292 -3.83 -9.32 -1.61
CA CYS A 292 -5.18 -8.78 -1.57
C CYS A 292 -5.94 -9.38 -0.38
N GLY A 293 -6.47 -8.52 0.50
CA GLY A 293 -7.56 -8.84 1.44
C GLY A 293 -7.27 -9.89 2.54
N LEU A 294 -8.29 -10.11 3.37
CA LEU A 294 -8.36 -11.24 4.30
C LEU A 294 -8.37 -12.56 3.51
N PHE A 295 -7.50 -13.49 3.89
CA PHE A 295 -7.26 -14.76 3.20
C PHE A 295 -8.41 -15.77 3.43
N SER A 296 -9.61 -15.46 2.96
CA SER A 296 -10.76 -16.39 2.93
C SER A 296 -11.62 -16.35 1.67
N ALA A 297 -11.36 -15.49 0.68
CA ALA A 297 -12.02 -15.60 -0.62
C ALA A 297 -11.18 -15.07 -1.80
N PHE A 298 -10.82 -15.97 -2.71
CA PHE A 298 -10.54 -15.64 -4.10
C PHE A 298 -11.74 -16.10 -4.93
N LYS A 299 -12.26 -15.22 -5.78
CA LYS A 299 -13.09 -15.62 -6.93
C LYS A 299 -12.16 -15.64 -8.14
N TYR A 300 -12.07 -16.81 -8.76
CA TYR A 300 -11.29 -17.11 -9.97
C TYR A 300 -11.48 -16.03 -11.06
N LEU A 301 -10.39 -15.52 -11.63
CA LEU A 301 -10.36 -15.20 -13.07
C LEU A 301 -9.96 -16.50 -13.77
N SER A 302 -10.97 -17.17 -14.33
CA SER A 302 -10.89 -18.52 -14.86
C SER A 302 -10.15 -18.62 -16.19
N SER A 303 -9.34 -19.67 -16.29
CA SER A 303 -9.05 -20.49 -17.47
C SER A 303 -8.04 -19.97 -18.52
N PRO A 304 -7.09 -20.83 -18.96
CA PRO A 304 -6.08 -20.53 -19.97
C PRO A 304 -6.67 -20.69 -21.37
N SER A 305 -7.36 -19.66 -21.86
CA SER A 305 -7.62 -19.54 -23.31
C SER A 305 -8.15 -18.15 -23.63
N ALA A 306 -7.34 -17.12 -23.40
CA ALA A 306 -7.39 -15.88 -24.17
C ALA A 306 -6.11 -15.12 -23.88
N ASN A 307 -5.28 -14.98 -24.92
CA ASN A 307 -4.21 -13.99 -24.97
C ASN A 307 -4.83 -12.59 -24.79
N LEU A 308 -4.96 -12.14 -23.55
CA LEU A 308 -5.10 -10.73 -23.23
C LEU A 308 -3.66 -10.20 -23.21
N TRP A 309 -3.37 -9.18 -24.03
CA TRP A 309 -2.05 -8.59 -24.29
C TRP A 309 -1.24 -9.21 -25.45
N GLN A 310 -1.87 -9.39 -26.61
CA GLN A 310 -1.20 -9.11 -27.88
C GLN A 310 -2.08 -8.20 -28.73
N SER A 311 -1.58 -7.01 -29.04
CA SER A 311 -2.01 -6.23 -30.21
C SER A 311 -1.01 -6.55 -31.34
N PRO A 312 -1.42 -6.52 -32.62
CA PRO A 312 -0.58 -6.89 -33.77
C PRO A 312 0.76 -6.16 -33.82
#